data_AF-A0A2V9VME2-F1
#
_entry.id   AF-A0A2V9VME2-F1
#
_cell.length_a   1.000
_cell.length_b   1.000
_cell.length_c   1.000
_cell.angle_alpha   90.00
_cell.angle_beta   90.00
_cell.angle_gamma   90.00
#
_symmetry.space_group_name_H-M   'P 1'
#
loop_
_entity.id
_entity.type
_entity.pdbx_description
1 polymer ?
#
loop_
_entity_poly.entity_id
_entity_poly.type
_entity_poly.pdbx_seq_one_letter_code
_entity_poly.pdbx_strand_id
1 'polypeptide(L)'
;MCVVCLLPSISIGEECGEARFGSAAEAAEYLQHASAAVTPLVCAQKAFQRIAKATSEEAVPLLLQHLSFKRPLSEGEKHGIFMHGPTPDTLYPAVQALFTIGLPAESGLIGFLAHENNENAVERSNALYALLLIYHGNTLSVIENVMKASKLTRDDSEGSRLRAAAREAATTWCDDRIKEKCKEATR
;
A
#
# COMPACT_ATOMS: atom_id res chain seq x y z
N MET A 1 -55.62 12.20 -1.78
CA MET A 1 -54.83 11.03 -1.32
C MET A 1 -53.36 11.38 -1.56
N CYS A 2 -52.61 11.65 -0.50
CA CYS A 2 -51.19 11.98 -0.60
C CYS A 2 -50.40 10.68 -0.48
N VAL A 3 -49.83 10.21 -1.58
CA VAL A 3 -48.92 9.05 -1.57
C VAL A 3 -47.58 9.57 -1.06
N VAL A 4 -47.32 9.39 0.23
CA VAL A 4 -46.00 9.61 0.80
C VAL A 4 -45.09 8.49 0.29
N CYS A 5 -44.29 8.80 -0.73
CA CYS A 5 -43.20 7.94 -1.18
C CYS A 5 -42.11 7.92 -0.10
N LEU A 6 -42.22 6.97 0.83
CA LEU A 6 -41.11 6.56 1.69
C LEU A 6 -40.06 5.88 0.82
N LEU A 7 -39.13 6.65 0.26
CA LEU A 7 -37.91 6.10 -0.29
C LEU A 7 -37.11 5.52 0.89
N PRO A 8 -36.74 4.23 0.88
CA PRO A 8 -35.86 3.69 1.90
C PRO A 8 -34.55 4.45 1.78
N SER A 9 -34.18 5.16 2.84
CA SER A 9 -32.85 5.72 3.01
C SER A 9 -31.90 4.55 3.24
N ILE A 10 -31.48 3.89 2.16
CA ILE A 10 -30.39 2.91 2.25
C ILE A 10 -29.19 3.71 2.72
N SER A 11 -28.76 3.44 3.95
CA SER A 11 -27.55 4.02 4.49
C SER A 11 -26.40 3.64 3.56
N ILE A 12 -25.57 4.59 3.14
CA ILE A 12 -24.36 4.33 2.34
C ILE A 12 -23.47 3.25 3.01
N GLY A 13 -23.62 3.05 4.33
CA GLY A 13 -22.99 1.96 5.07
C GLY A 13 -23.55 0.55 4.80
N GLU A 14 -24.84 0.42 4.49
CA GLU A 14 -25.46 -0.87 4.10
C GLU A 14 -25.09 -1.28 2.68
N GLU A 15 -24.93 -0.30 1.77
CA GLU A 15 -24.49 -0.58 0.39
C GLU A 15 -23.07 -1.15 0.31
N CYS A 16 -22.26 -1.04 1.37
CA CYS A 16 -20.86 -1.46 1.37
C CYS A 16 -20.49 -2.43 2.49
N GLY A 17 -21.48 -3.14 3.04
CA GLY A 17 -21.26 -4.17 4.05
C GLY A 17 -20.28 -5.27 3.58
N GLU A 18 -19.67 -6.00 4.52
CA GLU A 18 -18.72 -7.09 4.19
C GLU A 18 -19.33 -8.16 3.27
N ALA A 19 -20.66 -8.33 3.31
CA ALA A 19 -21.41 -9.22 2.43
C ALA A 19 -21.43 -8.78 0.95
N ARG A 20 -21.02 -7.55 0.62
CA ARG A 20 -20.98 -7.06 -0.77
C ARG A 20 -19.88 -7.73 -1.60
N PHE A 21 -18.77 -8.10 -0.97
CA PHE A 21 -17.62 -8.66 -1.66
C PHE A 21 -17.48 -10.14 -1.29
N GLY A 22 -18.04 -11.01 -2.14
CA GLY A 22 -18.02 -12.46 -1.98
C GLY A 22 -16.59 -13.04 -2.01
N SER A 23 -15.64 -12.37 -2.67
CA SER A 23 -14.24 -12.78 -2.76
C SER A 23 -13.25 -11.59 -2.70
N ALA A 24 -11.94 -11.89 -2.57
CA ALA A 24 -10.91 -10.86 -2.69
C ALA A 24 -10.79 -10.34 -4.13
N ALA A 25 -10.98 -11.21 -5.13
CA ALA A 25 -11.02 -10.81 -6.53
C ALA A 25 -12.14 -9.81 -6.84
N GLU A 26 -13.36 -10.05 -6.35
CA GLU A 26 -14.48 -9.10 -6.50
C GLU A 26 -14.21 -7.76 -5.82
N ALA A 27 -13.60 -7.77 -4.64
CA ALA A 27 -13.17 -6.54 -3.97
C ALA A 27 -12.09 -5.79 -4.77
N ALA A 28 -11.14 -6.51 -5.39
CA ALA A 28 -10.10 -5.92 -6.22
C ALA A 28 -10.67 -5.34 -7.52
N GLU A 29 -11.61 -6.03 -8.17
CA GLU A 29 -12.32 -5.55 -9.36
C GLU A 29 -13.12 -4.28 -9.05
N TYR A 30 -13.81 -4.24 -7.92
CA TYR A 30 -14.48 -3.03 -7.45
C TYR A 30 -13.50 -1.84 -7.33
N LEU A 31 -12.29 -2.08 -6.80
CA LEU A 31 -11.27 -1.04 -6.64
C LEU A 31 -10.67 -0.57 -7.97
N GLN A 32 -10.62 -1.39 -9.01
CA GLN A 32 -10.15 -0.97 -10.35
C GLN A 32 -11.02 0.13 -10.96
N HIS A 33 -12.31 0.14 -10.62
CA HIS A 33 -13.26 1.17 -11.07
C HIS A 33 -13.52 2.26 -10.04
N ALA A 34 -12.94 2.12 -8.84
CA ALA A 34 -13.07 3.09 -7.77
C ALA A 34 -12.14 4.29 -8.02
N SER A 35 -12.56 5.46 -7.53
CA SER A 35 -11.71 6.64 -7.45
C SER A 35 -12.01 7.46 -6.20
N ALA A 36 -11.01 8.17 -5.70
CA ALA A 36 -11.14 9.01 -4.51
C ALA A 36 -12.27 10.06 -4.61
N ALA A 37 -12.65 10.45 -5.83
CA ALA A 37 -13.67 11.48 -6.08
C ALA A 37 -15.11 10.97 -5.91
N VAL A 38 -15.35 9.68 -6.19
CA VAL A 38 -16.72 9.12 -6.27
C VAL A 38 -16.96 7.95 -5.33
N THR A 39 -15.90 7.32 -4.83
CA THR A 39 -16.01 6.14 -3.98
C THR A 39 -16.27 6.57 -2.53
N PRO A 40 -17.30 6.06 -1.85
CA PRO A 40 -17.44 6.30 -0.43
C PRO A 40 -16.28 5.65 0.34
N LEU A 41 -15.69 6.40 1.28
CA LEU A 41 -14.52 5.95 2.08
C LEU A 41 -14.73 4.55 2.69
N VAL A 42 -15.92 4.32 3.27
CA VAL A 42 -16.27 3.04 3.91
C VAL A 42 -16.19 1.86 2.92
N CYS A 43 -16.59 2.06 1.67
CA CYS A 43 -16.57 1.02 0.64
C CYS A 43 -15.14 0.64 0.25
N ALA A 44 -14.27 1.63 0.06
CA ALA A 44 -12.85 1.38 -0.21
C ALA A 44 -12.22 0.62 0.96
N GLN A 45 -12.45 1.07 2.20
CA GLN A 45 -11.94 0.39 3.40
C GLN A 45 -12.40 -1.07 3.48
N LYS A 46 -13.68 -1.34 3.20
CA LYS A 46 -14.24 -2.70 3.23
C LYS A 46 -13.68 -3.59 2.11
N ALA A 47 -13.45 -3.06 0.91
CA ALA A 47 -12.81 -3.79 -0.17
C ALA A 47 -11.36 -4.20 0.20
N PHE A 48 -10.54 -3.26 0.70
CA PHE A 48 -9.18 -3.59 1.14
C PHE A 48 -9.16 -4.57 2.33
N GLN A 49 -10.08 -4.43 3.28
CA GLN A 49 -10.24 -5.40 4.37
C GLN A 49 -10.59 -6.80 3.83
N ARG A 50 -11.43 -6.90 2.80
CA ARG A 50 -11.78 -8.19 2.19
C ARG A 50 -10.57 -8.84 1.53
N ILE A 51 -9.77 -8.07 0.80
CA ILE A 51 -8.53 -8.55 0.16
C ILE A 51 -7.54 -9.02 1.23
N ALA A 52 -7.30 -8.23 2.28
CA ALA A 52 -6.36 -8.57 3.35
C ALA A 52 -6.77 -9.78 4.21
N LYS A 53 -8.05 -10.18 4.18
CA LYS A 53 -8.55 -11.41 4.85
C LYS A 53 -8.30 -12.68 4.04
N ALA A 54 -7.90 -12.60 2.77
CA ALA A 54 -7.53 -13.76 1.96
C ALA A 54 -6.15 -14.30 2.37
N THR A 55 -5.71 -15.43 1.80
CA THR A 55 -4.35 -15.93 2.05
C THR A 55 -3.32 -14.95 1.48
N SER A 56 -2.09 -14.97 2.01
CA SER A 56 -1.03 -14.07 1.51
C SER A 56 -0.75 -14.26 0.02
N GLU A 57 -0.82 -15.50 -0.50
CA GLU A 57 -0.60 -15.79 -1.91
C GLU A 57 -1.65 -15.11 -2.82
N GLU A 58 -2.89 -15.00 -2.35
CA GLU A 58 -3.98 -14.34 -3.08
C GLU A 58 -3.97 -12.83 -2.86
N ALA A 59 -3.78 -12.38 -1.62
CA ALA A 59 -3.93 -10.98 -1.22
C ALA A 59 -2.79 -10.09 -1.76
N VAL A 60 -1.53 -10.54 -1.66
CA VAL A 60 -0.37 -9.70 -1.98
C VAL A 60 -0.40 -9.21 -3.44
N PRO A 61 -0.60 -10.06 -4.46
CA PRO A 61 -0.66 -9.60 -5.85
C PRO A 61 -1.77 -8.58 -6.10
N LEU A 62 -2.93 -8.73 -5.46
CA LEU A 62 -4.06 -7.81 -5.61
C LEU A 62 -3.77 -6.46 -4.94
N LEU A 63 -3.13 -6.46 -3.78
CA LEU A 63 -2.76 -5.22 -3.08
C LEU A 63 -1.67 -4.44 -3.81
N LEU A 64 -0.71 -5.13 -4.43
CA LEU A 64 0.35 -4.49 -5.23
C LEU A 64 -0.22 -3.71 -6.42
N GLN A 65 -1.29 -4.20 -7.05
CA GLN A 65 -1.98 -3.49 -8.14
C GLN A 65 -2.62 -2.17 -7.70
N HIS A 66 -2.89 -2.02 -6.40
CA HIS A 66 -3.61 -0.88 -5.83
C HIS A 66 -2.73 0.03 -4.97
N LEU A 67 -1.39 -0.05 -5.12
CA LEU A 67 -0.45 0.76 -4.36
C LEU A 67 -0.63 2.27 -4.55
N SER A 68 -1.16 2.74 -5.69
CA SER A 68 -1.46 4.16 -5.92
C SER A 68 -2.88 4.57 -5.55
N PHE A 69 -3.71 3.63 -5.12
CA PHE A 69 -5.07 3.95 -4.71
C PHE A 69 -5.04 4.82 -3.45
N LYS A 70 -5.27 6.13 -3.64
CA LYS A 70 -5.44 7.07 -2.55
C LYS A 70 -6.89 7.06 -2.09
N ARG A 71 -7.13 6.84 -0.79
CA ARG A 71 -8.51 6.82 -0.28
C ARG A 71 -9.15 8.22 -0.31
N PRO A 72 -10.49 8.31 -0.40
CA PRO A 72 -11.20 9.53 -0.07
C PRO A 72 -10.89 9.99 1.37
N LEU A 73 -10.84 11.30 1.57
CA LEU A 73 -10.69 11.89 2.90
C LEU A 73 -12.06 12.04 3.58
N SER A 74 -12.11 11.82 4.90
CA SER A 74 -13.25 12.21 5.72
C SER A 74 -13.40 13.74 5.78
N GLU A 75 -14.56 14.24 6.20
CA GLU A 75 -14.78 15.68 6.33
C GLU A 75 -13.77 16.33 7.29
N GLY A 76 -13.42 15.69 8.41
CA GLY A 76 -12.39 16.21 9.32
C GLY A 76 -11.02 16.33 8.65
N GLU A 77 -10.62 15.31 7.90
CA GLU A 77 -9.32 15.28 7.20
C GLU A 77 -9.24 16.29 6.06
N LYS A 78 -10.37 16.59 5.38
CA LYS A 78 -10.44 17.69 4.41
C LYS A 78 -10.15 19.05 5.05
N HIS A 79 -10.45 19.20 6.34
CA HIS A 79 -10.11 20.38 7.15
C HIS A 79 -8.75 20.26 7.87
N GLY A 80 -7.93 19.27 7.50
CA GLY A 80 -6.59 19.08 8.05
C GLY A 80 -6.53 18.34 9.39
N ILE A 81 -7.65 17.78 9.86
CA ILE A 81 -7.70 17.06 11.14
C ILE A 81 -7.41 15.57 10.87
N PHE A 82 -6.16 15.16 11.13
CA PHE A 82 -5.71 13.77 11.04
C PHE A 82 -5.35 13.24 12.44
N MET A 83 -5.92 12.10 12.85
CA MET A 83 -5.57 11.47 14.14
C MET A 83 -4.12 10.95 14.18
N HIS A 84 -3.62 10.42 13.06
CA HIS A 84 -2.29 9.82 12.94
C HIS A 84 -1.40 10.50 11.88
N GLY A 85 -1.77 11.71 11.45
CA GLY A 85 -1.11 12.42 10.37
C GLY A 85 -1.39 11.83 8.97
N PRO A 86 -1.04 12.56 7.89
CA PRO A 86 -1.26 12.15 6.51
C PRO A 86 -0.08 11.31 5.95
N THR A 87 0.29 10.23 6.63
CA THR A 87 1.35 9.30 6.19
C THR A 87 0.87 8.33 5.10
N PRO A 88 1.77 7.64 4.38
CA PRO A 88 1.36 6.71 3.33
C PRO A 88 0.43 5.58 3.80
N ASP A 89 0.64 5.02 4.99
CA ASP A 89 -0.25 4.01 5.59
C ASP A 89 -1.64 4.53 5.95
N THR A 90 -1.77 5.83 6.24
CA THR A 90 -3.08 6.43 6.49
C THR A 90 -3.78 6.84 5.21
N LEU A 91 -3.06 7.17 4.12
CA LEU A 91 -3.63 7.68 2.87
C LEU A 91 -3.82 6.63 1.77
N TYR A 92 -3.00 5.57 1.77
CA TYR A 92 -2.99 4.52 0.74
C TYR A 92 -3.29 3.18 1.40
N PRO A 93 -4.55 2.71 1.34
CA PRO A 93 -4.97 1.52 2.08
C PRO A 93 -4.19 0.24 1.74
N ALA A 94 -3.67 0.12 0.51
CA ALA A 94 -2.82 -0.99 0.11
C ALA A 94 -1.56 -1.09 0.99
N VAL A 95 -0.95 0.04 1.34
CA VAL A 95 0.24 0.10 2.21
C VAL A 95 -0.08 -0.50 3.58
N GLN A 96 -1.17 -0.05 4.21
CA GLN A 96 -1.61 -0.57 5.51
C GLN A 96 -1.97 -2.05 5.44
N ALA A 97 -2.64 -2.49 4.37
CA ALA A 97 -3.02 -3.89 4.18
C ALA A 97 -1.78 -4.79 4.02
N LEU A 98 -0.80 -4.38 3.22
CA LEU A 98 0.48 -5.09 3.04
C LEU A 98 1.29 -5.14 4.34
N PHE A 99 1.34 -4.04 5.09
CA PHE A 99 1.94 -4.03 6.43
C PHE A 99 1.24 -5.01 7.38
N THR A 100 -0.10 -5.06 7.35
CA THR A 100 -0.89 -5.98 8.18
C THR A 100 -0.60 -7.45 7.84
N ILE A 101 -0.35 -7.76 6.56
CA ILE A 101 0.11 -9.09 6.12
C ILE A 101 1.51 -9.40 6.67
N GLY A 102 2.42 -8.42 6.68
CA GLY A 102 3.75 -8.53 7.27
C GLY A 102 4.78 -9.18 6.34
N LEU A 103 5.72 -9.94 6.91
CA LEU A 103 6.83 -10.59 6.18
C LEU A 103 6.40 -11.41 4.94
N PRO A 104 5.26 -12.11 4.90
CA PRO A 104 4.80 -12.78 3.68
C PRO A 104 4.66 -11.87 2.45
N ALA A 105 4.47 -10.56 2.62
CA ALA A 105 4.38 -9.60 1.52
C ALA A 105 5.74 -9.13 0.96
N GLU A 106 6.85 -9.41 1.66
CA GLU A 106 8.16 -8.86 1.35
C GLU A 106 8.63 -9.20 -0.07
N SER A 107 8.56 -10.48 -0.45
CA SER A 107 9.05 -10.93 -1.77
C SER A 107 8.26 -10.28 -2.92
N GLY A 108 6.95 -10.11 -2.74
CA GLY A 108 6.08 -9.41 -3.69
C GLY A 108 6.44 -7.93 -3.81
N LEU A 109 6.72 -7.26 -2.69
CA LEU A 109 7.14 -5.85 -2.67
C LEU A 109 8.51 -5.63 -3.30
N ILE A 110 9.49 -6.48 -3.00
CA ILE A 110 10.81 -6.45 -3.63
C ILE A 110 10.69 -6.73 -5.13
N GLY A 111 9.88 -7.72 -5.51
CA GLY A 111 9.57 -8.01 -6.90
C GLY A 111 8.96 -6.80 -7.62
N PHE A 112 8.01 -6.12 -6.98
CA PHE A 112 7.41 -4.90 -7.51
C PHE A 112 8.47 -3.81 -7.77
N LEU A 113 9.36 -3.56 -6.80
CA LEU A 113 10.44 -2.55 -6.92
C LEU A 113 11.46 -2.89 -8.03
N ALA A 114 11.64 -4.17 -8.36
CA ALA A 114 12.49 -4.60 -9.46
C ALA A 114 11.86 -4.29 -10.83
N HIS A 115 10.52 -4.36 -10.94
CA HIS A 115 9.80 -4.18 -12.20
C HIS A 115 9.34 -2.74 -12.45
N GLU A 116 9.05 -1.98 -11.39
CA GLU A 116 8.65 -0.57 -11.49
C GLU A 116 9.82 0.28 -12.02
N ASN A 117 9.63 0.87 -13.19
CA ASN A 117 10.66 1.57 -13.94
C ASN A 117 10.62 3.09 -13.72
N ASN A 118 9.53 3.62 -13.16
CA ASN A 118 9.39 5.02 -12.85
C ASN A 118 9.83 5.28 -11.40
N GLU A 119 11.01 5.87 -11.23
CA GLU A 119 11.57 6.20 -9.91
C GLU A 119 10.70 7.20 -9.12
N ASN A 120 9.84 7.96 -9.79
CA ASN A 120 8.93 8.93 -9.17
C ASN A 120 7.49 8.39 -9.02
N ALA A 121 7.24 7.10 -9.32
CA ALA A 121 5.92 6.49 -9.16
C ALA A 121 5.49 6.50 -7.70
N VAL A 122 4.25 6.87 -7.43
CA VAL A 122 3.71 6.86 -6.06
C VAL A 122 3.64 5.43 -5.53
N GLU A 123 3.38 4.47 -6.41
CA GLU A 123 3.35 3.04 -6.15
C GLU A 123 4.71 2.55 -5.63
N ARG A 124 5.80 3.01 -6.24
CA ARG A 124 7.17 2.69 -5.82
C ARG A 124 7.44 3.19 -4.41
N SER A 125 7.14 4.46 -4.15
CA SER A 125 7.31 5.06 -2.82
C SER A 125 6.49 4.33 -1.76
N ASN A 126 5.25 3.99 -2.09
CA ASN A 126 4.34 3.24 -1.23
C ASN A 126 4.81 1.80 -0.99
N ALA A 127 5.36 1.11 -1.99
CA ALA A 127 5.96 -0.22 -1.83
C ALA A 127 7.16 -0.17 -0.88
N LEU A 128 8.04 0.81 -1.05
CA LEU A 128 9.21 0.99 -0.20
C LEU A 128 8.81 1.34 1.24
N TYR A 129 7.77 2.16 1.42
CA TYR A 129 7.23 2.49 2.73
C TYR A 129 6.56 1.28 3.41
N ALA A 130 5.85 0.44 2.66
CA ALA A 130 5.29 -0.80 3.18
C ALA A 130 6.38 -1.73 3.71
N LEU A 131 7.51 -1.89 2.99
CA LEU A 131 8.67 -2.62 3.50
C LEU A 131 9.21 -2.01 4.80
N LEU A 132 9.34 -0.69 4.89
CA LEU A 132 9.77 -0.03 6.12
C LEU A 132 8.86 -0.38 7.31
N LEU A 133 7.54 -0.38 7.12
CA LEU A 133 6.58 -0.74 8.17
C LEU A 133 6.67 -2.21 8.56
N ILE A 134 6.79 -3.12 7.59
CA ILE A 134 6.99 -4.57 7.83
C ILE A 134 8.23 -4.80 8.69
N TYR A 135 9.28 -4.01 8.46
CA TYR A 135 10.51 -4.02 9.24
C TYR A 135 10.48 -3.12 10.49
N HIS A 136 9.31 -2.63 10.89
CA HIS A 136 9.09 -1.80 12.08
C HIS A 136 10.00 -0.55 12.15
N GLY A 137 10.26 0.08 11.00
CA GLY A 137 11.14 1.24 10.90
C GLY A 137 12.64 0.91 10.87
N ASN A 138 13.02 -0.37 10.81
CA ASN A 138 14.41 -0.77 10.66
C ASN A 138 14.88 -0.59 9.21
N THR A 139 15.29 0.64 8.89
CA THR A 139 15.79 1.03 7.56
C THR A 139 16.97 0.18 7.10
N LEU A 140 17.87 -0.23 8.00
CA LEU A 140 19.03 -1.05 7.63
C LEU A 140 18.59 -2.42 7.10
N SER A 141 17.64 -3.08 7.75
CA SER A 141 17.11 -4.36 7.27
C SER A 141 16.39 -4.24 5.93
N VAL A 142 15.69 -3.14 5.66
CA VAL A 142 15.11 -2.89 4.33
C VAL A 142 16.21 -2.81 3.26
N ILE A 143 17.25 -2.00 3.51
CA ILE A 143 18.38 -1.82 2.58
C ILE A 143 19.07 -3.17 2.32
N GLU A 144 19.40 -3.92 3.37
CA GLU A 144 20.12 -5.20 3.25
C GLU A 144 19.33 -6.22 2.43
N ASN A 145 18.02 -6.33 2.63
CA ASN A 145 17.18 -7.29 1.89
C ASN A 145 16.98 -6.87 0.43
N VAL A 146 16.74 -5.58 0.15
CA VAL A 146 16.65 -5.07 -1.22
C VAL A 146 17.99 -5.24 -1.97
N MET A 147 19.11 -4.95 -1.32
CA MET A 147 20.45 -5.13 -1.90
C MET A 147 20.78 -6.60 -2.11
N LYS A 148 20.40 -7.49 -1.20
CA LYS A 148 20.51 -8.94 -1.39
C LYS A 148 19.74 -9.40 -2.62
N ALA A 149 18.48 -8.96 -2.79
CA ALA A 149 17.70 -9.28 -3.99
C ALA A 149 18.36 -8.75 -5.28
N SER A 150 18.93 -7.53 -5.23
CA SER A 150 19.65 -6.94 -6.36
C SER A 150 20.87 -7.75 -6.82
N LYS A 151 21.49 -8.50 -5.89
CA LYS A 151 22.65 -9.37 -6.15
C LYS A 151 22.23 -10.76 -6.66
N LEU A 152 20.99 -11.16 -6.40
CA LEU A 152 20.46 -12.47 -6.77
C LEU A 152 19.74 -12.48 -8.13
N THR A 153 19.23 -11.34 -8.59
CA THR A 153 18.65 -11.24 -9.94
C THR A 153 19.73 -11.37 -11.02
N ARG A 154 19.34 -11.96 -12.16
CA ARG A 154 20.17 -12.08 -13.37
C ARG A 154 19.94 -10.94 -14.36
N ASP A 155 18.92 -10.11 -14.12
CA ASP A 155 18.59 -8.96 -14.96
C ASP A 155 19.28 -7.71 -14.41
N ASP A 156 20.19 -7.13 -15.20
CA ASP A 156 20.96 -5.94 -14.82
C ASP A 156 20.08 -4.71 -14.58
N SER A 157 18.95 -4.61 -15.28
CA SER A 157 18.00 -3.51 -15.15
C SER A 157 17.19 -3.63 -13.85
N GLU A 158 16.71 -4.83 -13.52
CA GLU A 158 16.08 -5.11 -12.23
C GLU A 158 17.04 -4.86 -11.07
N GLY A 159 18.26 -5.39 -11.17
CA GLY A 159 19.29 -5.19 -10.16
C GLY A 159 19.62 -3.70 -9.96
N SER A 160 19.63 -2.92 -11.04
CA SER A 160 19.86 -1.47 -10.95
C SER A 160 18.72 -0.72 -10.27
N ARG A 161 17.46 -1.09 -10.55
CA ARG A 161 16.27 -0.50 -9.90
C ARG A 161 16.18 -0.82 -8.42
N LEU A 162 16.54 -2.05 -8.04
CA LEU A 162 16.65 -2.46 -6.63
C LEU A 162 17.75 -1.70 -5.90
N ARG A 163 18.95 -1.57 -6.51
CA ARG A 163 20.02 -0.74 -5.94
C ARG A 163 19.59 0.73 -5.79
N ALA A 164 18.82 1.26 -6.73
CA ALA A 164 18.25 2.61 -6.62
C ALA A 164 17.27 2.72 -5.45
N ALA A 165 16.38 1.74 -5.26
CA ALA A 165 15.44 1.70 -4.12
C ALA A 165 16.17 1.65 -2.77
N ALA A 166 17.24 0.86 -2.68
CA ALA A 166 18.06 0.77 -1.48
C ALA A 166 18.75 2.11 -1.15
N ARG A 167 19.26 2.81 -2.17
CA ARG A 167 19.84 4.17 -1.99
C ARG A 167 18.79 5.17 -1.54
N GLU A 168 17.60 5.13 -2.12
CA GLU A 168 16.47 5.98 -1.72
C GLU A 168 16.11 5.76 -0.24
N ALA A 169 15.98 4.51 0.20
CA ALA A 169 15.73 4.19 1.62
C ALA A 169 16.84 4.73 2.54
N ALA A 170 18.11 4.60 2.12
CA ALA A 170 19.26 5.13 2.87
C ALA A 170 19.25 6.65 2.98
N THR A 171 18.81 7.37 1.95
CA THR A 171 18.73 8.84 1.97
C THR A 171 17.52 9.35 2.75
N THR A 172 16.40 8.64 2.71
CA THR A 172 15.12 9.15 3.22
C THR A 172 14.90 8.81 4.70
N TRP A 173 15.28 7.62 5.15
CA TRP A 173 14.91 7.11 6.48
C TRP A 173 16.07 6.66 7.35
N CYS A 174 17.31 6.80 6.90
CA CYS A 174 18.44 6.41 7.74
C CYS A 174 18.73 7.51 8.78
N ASP A 175 18.60 7.14 10.05
CA ASP A 175 18.94 8.00 11.20
C ASP A 175 20.46 8.28 11.24
N ASP A 176 20.83 9.49 11.67
CA ASP A 176 22.25 9.92 11.71
C ASP A 176 23.14 8.98 12.54
N ARG A 177 22.60 8.29 13.55
CA ARG A 177 23.33 7.30 14.38
C ARG A 177 23.76 6.06 13.59
N ILE A 178 23.06 5.72 12.51
CA ILE A 178 23.35 4.52 11.68
C ILE A 178 23.64 4.86 10.22
N LYS A 179 23.77 6.15 9.88
CA LYS A 179 23.98 6.65 8.52
C LYS A 179 25.13 5.98 7.77
N GLU A 180 26.27 5.81 8.42
CA GLU A 180 27.42 5.13 7.80
C GLU A 180 27.15 3.64 7.54
N LYS A 181 26.38 2.96 8.40
CA LYS A 181 25.97 1.57 8.17
C LYS A 181 25.02 1.46 6.98
N CYS A 182 24.05 2.35 6.87
CA CYS A 182 23.15 2.39 5.70
C CYS A 182 23.93 2.67 4.41
N LYS A 183 24.86 3.63 4.42
CA LYS A 183 25.71 3.92 3.25
C LYS A 183 26.53 2.70 2.83
N GLU A 184 27.15 2.01 3.80
CA GLU A 184 27.91 0.80 3.53
C GLU A 184 27.01 -0.30 2.93
N ALA A 185 25.81 -0.49 3.47
CA ALA A 185 24.87 -1.50 3.01
C ALA A 185 24.40 -1.28 1.56
N THR A 186 24.46 -0.05 1.03
CA THR A 186 24.09 0.29 -0.36
C THR A 186 25.20 0.05 -1.39
N ARG A 187 26.37 -0.44 -0.98
CA ARG A 187 27.49 -0.77 -1.87
C ARG A 187 27.35 -2.18 -2.46
#